data_AF-A0AA95KGX5-F1
#
_entry.id   AF-A0AA95KGX5-F1
#
_cell.length_a   1.000
_cell.length_b   1.000
_cell.length_c   1.000
_cell.angle_alpha   90.00
_cell.angle_beta   90.00
_cell.angle_gamma   90.00
#
_symmetry.space_group_name_H-M   'P 1'
#
loop_
_entity.id
_entity.type
_entity.pdbx_description
1 polymer ?
#
loop_
_entity_poly.entity_id
_entity_poly.type
_entity_poly.pdbx_seq_one_letter_code
_entity_poly.pdbx_strand_id
1 'polypeptide(L)'
;MQHFIGMCGRYHWLAERDTPDCIHRNSYTAFVHQHQLGKIYHCIGVVDDFLVLQAKRSTSFKVKAVHFQPLAASAFYMGDAVRVLNGSLQDQMAVIQGIGWHSKHQKLIFILYAQHKRCSRWYFAEDIAPAFV
;
A
#
# COMPACT_ATOMS: atom_id res chain seq x y z
N MET A 1 -8.62 -17.53 -0.53
CA MET A 1 -8.56 -16.11 -0.07
C MET A 1 -7.78 -15.94 1.24
N GLN A 2 -7.91 -16.85 2.23
CA GLN A 2 -7.16 -16.72 3.49
C GLN A 2 -5.63 -16.68 3.32
N HIS A 3 -5.08 -17.33 2.28
CA HIS A 3 -3.64 -17.28 1.98
C HIS A 3 -3.11 -15.88 1.63
N PHE A 4 -3.97 -14.91 1.32
CA PHE A 4 -3.56 -13.52 1.06
C PHE A 4 -3.33 -12.73 2.35
N ILE A 5 -3.80 -13.20 3.51
CA ILE A 5 -3.65 -12.49 4.78
C ILE A 5 -2.15 -12.33 5.09
N GLY A 6 -1.75 -11.09 5.40
CA GLY A 6 -0.35 -10.73 5.63
C GLY A 6 0.43 -10.35 4.36
N MET A 7 -0.14 -10.56 3.17
CA MET A 7 0.48 -10.14 1.92
C MET A 7 0.15 -8.68 1.57
N CYS A 8 1.04 -8.04 0.82
CA CYS A 8 0.69 -6.87 0.04
C CYS A 8 0.10 -7.31 -1.30
N GLY A 9 -0.52 -6.38 -2.01
CA GLY A 9 -0.91 -6.61 -3.39
C GLY A 9 -1.32 -5.34 -4.11
N ARG A 10 -1.24 -5.40 -5.44
CA ARG A 10 -1.79 -4.39 -6.33
C ARG A 10 -3.27 -4.69 -6.53
N TYR A 11 -4.11 -3.68 -6.42
CA TYR A 11 -5.53 -3.82 -6.76
C TYR A 11 -5.81 -3.19 -8.14
N HIS A 12 -6.34 -3.99 -9.06
CA HIS A 12 -6.55 -3.65 -10.47
C HIS A 12 -8.02 -3.48 -10.82
N TRP A 13 -8.72 -2.63 -10.08
CA TRP A 13 -10.11 -2.32 -10.33
C TRP A 13 -10.24 -0.90 -10.89
N LEU A 14 -11.08 -0.72 -11.90
CA LEU A 14 -11.36 0.54 -12.58
C LEU A 14 -12.87 0.78 -12.61
N ALA A 15 -13.31 1.95 -12.15
CA ALA A 15 -14.73 2.29 -12.10
C ALA A 15 -15.40 2.29 -13.49
N GLU A 16 -14.63 2.55 -14.54
CA GLU A 16 -15.13 2.62 -15.92
C GLU A 16 -15.29 1.25 -16.59
N ARG A 17 -14.67 0.20 -16.03
CA ARG A 17 -14.61 -1.14 -16.67
C ARG A 17 -15.19 -2.25 -15.83
N ASP A 18 -15.05 -2.14 -14.51
CA ASP A 18 -15.34 -3.21 -13.58
C ASP A 18 -16.64 -2.96 -12.83
N THR A 19 -17.24 -4.03 -12.34
CA THR A 19 -18.55 -3.98 -11.71
C THR A 19 -18.45 -3.43 -10.27
N PRO A 20 -19.43 -2.63 -9.81
CA PRO A 20 -19.42 -2.08 -8.44
C PRO A 20 -19.50 -3.12 -7.32
N ASP A 21 -20.05 -4.29 -7.59
CA ASP A 21 -20.19 -5.41 -6.64
C ASP A 21 -18.84 -6.04 -6.24
N CYS A 22 -17.76 -5.73 -6.95
CA CYS A 22 -16.41 -6.04 -6.54
C CYS A 22 -16.00 -5.32 -5.24
N ILE A 23 -16.69 -4.26 -4.84
CA ILE A 23 -16.42 -3.51 -3.60
C ILE A 23 -17.67 -3.56 -2.73
N HIS A 24 -17.50 -3.92 -1.45
CA HIS A 24 -18.61 -3.93 -0.51
C HIS A 24 -19.24 -2.52 -0.41
N ARG A 25 -20.57 -2.45 -0.38
CA ARG A 25 -21.33 -1.18 -0.42
C ARG A 25 -20.84 -0.12 0.58
N ASN A 26 -20.54 -0.53 1.83
CA ASN A 26 -20.08 0.38 2.89
C ASN A 26 -18.64 0.90 2.66
N SER A 27 -17.87 0.24 1.77
CA SER A 27 -16.52 0.66 1.40
C SER A 27 -16.48 1.43 0.08
N TYR A 28 -17.53 1.36 -0.75
CA TYR A 28 -17.51 1.83 -2.14
C TYR A 28 -17.07 3.29 -2.27
N THR A 29 -17.82 4.22 -1.69
CA THR A 29 -17.54 5.67 -1.82
C THR A 29 -16.14 6.03 -1.34
N ALA A 30 -15.75 5.53 -0.17
CA ALA A 30 -14.44 5.82 0.41
C ALA A 30 -13.31 5.16 -0.39
N PHE A 31 -13.52 3.95 -0.92
CA PHE A 31 -12.55 3.23 -1.73
C PHE A 31 -12.31 3.95 -3.06
N VAL A 32 -13.38 4.23 -3.81
CA VAL A 32 -13.30 4.88 -5.13
C VAL A 32 -12.60 6.24 -5.04
N HIS A 33 -12.90 7.03 -4.00
CA HIS A 33 -12.29 8.35 -3.81
C HIS A 33 -10.76 8.31 -3.64
N GLN A 34 -10.21 7.24 -3.06
CA GLN A 34 -8.77 7.13 -2.79
C GLN A 34 -8.04 6.16 -3.72
N HIS A 35 -8.78 5.32 -4.45
CA HIS A 35 -8.21 4.23 -5.22
C HIS A 35 -7.62 4.77 -6.51
N GLN A 36 -6.52 4.17 -6.92
CA GLN A 36 -5.89 4.39 -8.21
C GLN A 36 -5.43 3.03 -8.71
N LEU A 37 -5.48 2.82 -10.02
CA LEU A 37 -5.11 1.56 -10.64
C LEU A 37 -3.72 1.11 -10.18
N GLY A 38 -3.62 -0.13 -9.68
CA GLY A 38 -2.35 -0.71 -9.25
C GLY A 38 -1.81 -0.15 -7.94
N LYS A 39 -2.63 0.61 -7.17
CA LYS A 39 -2.28 1.02 -5.81
C LYS A 39 -2.01 -0.20 -4.92
N ILE A 40 -1.03 -0.06 -4.04
CA ILE A 40 -0.61 -1.11 -3.11
C ILE A 40 -1.49 -1.09 -1.86
N TYR A 41 -1.97 -2.27 -1.49
CA TYR A 41 -2.73 -2.51 -0.26
C TYR A 41 -2.17 -3.71 0.49
N HIS A 42 -2.33 -3.71 1.80
CA HIS A 42 -2.11 -4.86 2.67
C HIS A 42 -3.43 -5.61 2.85
N CYS A 43 -3.41 -6.92 2.68
CA CYS A 43 -4.55 -7.77 3.01
C CYS A 43 -4.44 -8.18 4.48
N ILE A 44 -5.34 -7.67 5.31
CA ILE A 44 -5.32 -7.88 6.77
C ILE A 44 -6.36 -8.90 7.25
N GLY A 45 -7.22 -9.39 6.35
CA GLY A 45 -8.26 -10.32 6.71
C GLY A 45 -9.20 -10.65 5.56
N VAL A 46 -10.18 -11.50 5.85
CA VAL A 46 -11.28 -11.85 4.94
C VAL A 46 -12.58 -11.82 5.73
N VAL A 47 -13.62 -11.19 5.19
CA VAL A 47 -14.96 -11.11 5.80
C VAL A 47 -16.01 -11.28 4.70
N ASP A 48 -16.92 -12.25 4.85
CA ASP A 48 -18.04 -12.51 3.94
C ASP A 48 -17.64 -12.57 2.45
N ASP A 49 -16.56 -13.30 2.13
CA ASP A 49 -15.96 -13.41 0.80
C ASP A 49 -15.36 -12.12 0.22
N PHE A 50 -15.06 -11.14 1.07
CA PHE A 50 -14.28 -9.95 0.71
C PHE A 50 -12.92 -9.98 1.42
N LEU A 51 -11.86 -9.62 0.69
CA LEU A 51 -10.59 -9.24 1.28
C LEU A 51 -10.75 -7.93 2.05
N VAL A 52 -10.13 -7.84 3.22
CA VAL A 52 -10.03 -6.60 3.98
C VAL A 52 -8.68 -5.97 3.67
N LEU A 53 -8.69 -4.90 2.88
CA LEU A 53 -7.50 -4.22 2.38
C LEU A 53 -7.23 -2.91 3.11
N GLN A 54 -5.95 -2.60 3.38
CA GLN A 54 -5.50 -1.34 3.99
C GLN A 54 -4.35 -0.72 3.19
N ALA A 55 -4.49 0.57 2.82
CA ALA A 55 -3.37 1.37 2.28
C ALA A 55 -2.62 2.12 3.41
N LYS A 56 -3.35 2.52 4.45
CA LYS A 56 -2.87 3.14 5.69
C LYS A 56 -3.53 2.42 6.87
N ARG A 57 -2.86 2.41 8.03
CA ARG A 57 -3.27 1.62 9.21
C ARG A 57 -4.69 1.92 9.71
N SER A 58 -5.16 3.16 9.55
CA SER A 58 -6.43 3.65 10.09
C SER A 58 -7.66 3.40 9.20
N THR A 59 -7.49 2.88 7.98
CA THR A 59 -8.62 2.70 7.05
C THR A 59 -8.55 1.39 6.31
N SER A 60 -9.67 0.66 6.33
CA SER A 60 -9.84 -0.62 5.66
C SER A 60 -11.02 -0.63 4.68
N PHE A 61 -10.91 -1.46 3.65
CA PHE A 61 -11.91 -1.60 2.59
C PHE A 61 -12.17 -3.08 2.33
N LYS A 62 -13.43 -3.44 2.14
CA LYS A 62 -13.83 -4.80 1.78
C LYS A 62 -13.99 -4.90 0.28
N VAL A 63 -13.16 -5.72 -0.38
CA VAL A 63 -13.14 -5.88 -1.84
C VAL A 63 -13.01 -7.33 -2.27
N LYS A 64 -13.48 -7.68 -3.46
CA LYS A 64 -13.35 -9.03 -4.03
C LYS A 64 -11.92 -9.30 -4.47
N ALA A 65 -11.50 -10.55 -4.33
CA ALA A 65 -10.13 -10.98 -4.61
C ALA A 65 -9.77 -10.98 -6.10
N VAL A 66 -10.74 -10.93 -7.02
CA VAL A 66 -10.51 -11.06 -8.47
C VAL A 66 -9.56 -10.01 -9.05
N HIS A 67 -9.51 -8.81 -8.47
CA HIS A 67 -8.59 -7.75 -8.89
C HIS A 67 -7.31 -7.66 -8.02
N PHE A 68 -7.13 -8.55 -7.05
CA PHE A 68 -5.99 -8.52 -6.15
C PHE A 68 -4.83 -9.35 -6.71
N GLN A 69 -3.77 -8.67 -7.12
CA GLN A 69 -2.52 -9.29 -7.52
C GLN A 69 -1.55 -9.30 -6.32
N PRO A 70 -1.31 -10.46 -5.69
CA PRO A 70 -0.47 -10.56 -4.50
C PRO A 70 0.98 -10.22 -4.81
N LEU A 71 1.66 -9.63 -3.83
CA LEU A 71 3.07 -9.26 -3.82
C LEU A 71 3.71 -9.68 -2.50
N ALA A 72 5.04 -9.57 -2.42
CA ALA A 72 5.77 -9.75 -1.16
C ALA A 72 5.21 -8.83 -0.06
N ALA A 73 5.18 -9.34 1.16
CA ALA A 73 4.71 -8.60 2.32
C ALA A 73 5.63 -7.41 2.65
N SER A 74 5.05 -6.39 3.27
CA SER A 74 5.76 -5.28 3.87
C SER A 74 5.18 -4.99 5.25
N ALA A 75 6.05 -4.57 6.18
CA ALA A 75 5.62 -4.07 7.48
C ALA A 75 5.19 -2.59 7.43
N PHE A 76 5.48 -1.90 6.31
CA PHE A 76 5.35 -0.45 6.18
C PHE A 76 4.05 -0.05 5.49
N TYR A 77 3.35 0.93 6.07
CA TYR A 77 2.12 1.50 5.55
C TYR A 77 2.31 2.94 5.10
N MET A 78 1.40 3.43 4.25
CA MET A 78 1.34 4.87 4.00
C MET A 78 1.02 5.61 5.30
N GLY A 79 1.75 6.71 5.54
CA GLY A 79 1.68 7.51 6.75
C GLY A 79 2.63 7.08 7.86
N ASP A 80 3.30 5.93 7.73
CA ASP A 80 4.29 5.51 8.73
C ASP A 80 5.50 6.46 8.70
N ALA A 81 5.99 6.80 9.90
CA ALA A 81 7.27 7.46 10.09
C ALA A 81 8.40 6.42 10.03
N VAL A 82 9.47 6.76 9.31
CA VAL A 82 10.63 5.90 9.12
C VAL A 82 11.93 6.70 9.23
N ARG A 83 13.01 6.03 9.61
CA ARG A 83 14.38 6.52 9.50
C ARG A 83 14.98 6.02 8.19
N VAL A 84 15.62 6.92 7.44
CA VAL A 84 16.33 6.57 6.20
C VAL A 84 17.71 6.03 6.53
N LEU A 85 18.09 4.90 5.93
CA LEU A 85 19.34 4.19 6.25
C LEU A 85 20.50 4.50 5.30
N ASN A 86 20.24 5.15 4.16
CA ASN A 86 21.29 5.46 3.19
C ASN A 86 21.02 6.69 2.32
N GLY A 87 22.06 7.14 1.62
CA GLY A 87 22.02 8.28 0.71
C GLY A 87 22.06 9.64 1.43
N SER A 88 21.70 10.71 0.72
CA SER A 88 21.83 12.09 1.23
C SER A 88 20.89 12.42 2.40
N LEU A 89 19.90 11.57 2.68
CA LEU A 89 18.98 11.71 3.81
C LEU A 89 19.25 10.68 4.90
N GLN A 90 20.42 10.02 4.89
CA GLN A 90 20.76 9.04 5.91
C GLN A 90 20.57 9.61 7.33
N ASP A 91 20.00 8.77 8.21
CA ASP A 91 19.62 9.06 9.59
C ASP A 91 18.54 10.14 9.78
N GLN A 92 17.99 10.69 8.69
CA GLN A 92 16.86 11.60 8.74
C GLN A 92 15.54 10.85 8.89
N MET A 93 14.60 11.53 9.53
CA MET A 93 13.22 11.08 9.66
C MET A 93 12.42 11.47 8.43
N ALA A 94 11.56 10.55 7.98
CA ALA A 94 10.68 10.75 6.85
C ALA A 94 9.32 10.08 7.09
N VAL A 95 8.33 10.46 6.30
CA VAL A 95 7.00 9.82 6.29
C VAL A 95 6.77 9.17 4.93
N ILE A 96 6.25 7.94 4.94
CA ILE A 96 5.87 7.24 3.71
C ILE A 96 4.62 7.90 3.12
N GLN A 97 4.77 8.63 2.02
CA GLN A 97 3.65 9.25 1.30
C GLN A 97 3.04 8.34 0.22
N GLY A 98 3.76 7.32 -0.22
CA GLY A 98 3.26 6.40 -1.23
C GLY A 98 4.04 5.10 -1.26
N ILE A 99 3.36 4.05 -1.72
CA ILE A 99 3.94 2.74 -1.95
C ILE A 99 3.61 2.34 -3.39
N GLY A 100 4.61 1.93 -4.13
CA GLY A 100 4.49 1.50 -5.52
C GLY A 100 5.15 0.15 -5.76
N TRP A 101 5.08 -0.32 -7.01
CA TRP A 101 5.71 -1.56 -7.45
C TRP A 101 6.75 -1.30 -8.54
N HIS A 102 7.97 -1.79 -8.35
CA HIS A 102 9.03 -1.69 -9.34
C HIS A 102 9.12 -2.97 -10.17
N SER A 103 8.45 -3.02 -11.33
CA SER A 103 8.34 -4.22 -12.16
C SER A 103 9.68 -4.87 -12.54
N LYS A 104 10.74 -4.10 -12.81
CA LYS A 104 12.06 -4.68 -13.16
C LYS A 104 12.73 -5.40 -11.98
N HIS A 105 12.56 -4.88 -10.76
CA HIS A 105 13.22 -5.40 -9.57
C HIS A 105 12.31 -6.32 -8.75
N GLN A 106 11.02 -6.39 -9.11
CA GLN A 106 10.00 -7.16 -8.41
C GLN A 106 10.00 -6.84 -6.90
N LYS A 107 10.08 -5.55 -6.56
CA LYS A 107 10.10 -5.04 -5.18
C LYS A 107 9.13 -3.89 -5.01
N LEU A 108 8.65 -3.73 -3.77
CA LEU A 108 7.94 -2.53 -3.36
C LEU A 108 8.91 -1.35 -3.32
N ILE A 109 8.40 -0.20 -3.74
CA ILE A 109 9.10 1.08 -3.62
C ILE A 109 8.32 2.01 -2.71
N PHE A 110 9.06 2.79 -1.92
CA PHE A 110 8.53 3.75 -0.97
C PHE A 110 8.89 5.15 -1.44
N ILE A 111 7.87 6.00 -1.48
CA ILE A 111 8.00 7.43 -1.77
C ILE A 111 7.94 8.15 -0.43
N LEU A 112 9.02 8.82 -0.10
CA LEU A 112 9.18 9.50 1.19
C LEU A 112 8.90 10.99 1.09
N TYR A 113 8.48 11.58 2.20
CA TYR A 113 8.42 13.02 2.42
C TYR A 113 9.29 13.36 3.63
N ALA A 114 10.30 14.18 3.40
CA ALA A 114 11.30 14.58 4.38
C ALA A 114 11.70 16.04 4.11
N GLN A 115 12.11 16.76 5.15
CA GLN A 115 12.53 18.18 5.01
C GLN A 115 11.50 19.03 4.25
N HIS A 116 10.22 18.84 4.55
CA HIS A 116 9.09 19.54 3.92
C HIS A 116 8.94 19.36 2.39
N LYS A 117 9.58 18.33 1.81
CA LYS A 117 9.46 18.03 0.38
C LYS A 117 9.32 16.54 0.13
N ARG A 118 8.69 16.21 -1.00
CA ARG A 118 8.68 14.85 -1.53
C ARG A 118 10.07 14.49 -2.04
N CYS A 119 10.59 13.35 -1.61
CA CYS A 119 11.85 12.82 -2.12
C CYS A 119 11.67 12.38 -3.59
N SER A 120 12.60 12.78 -4.45
CA SER A 120 12.62 12.34 -5.86
C SER A 120 13.11 10.90 -6.01
N ARG A 121 13.99 10.45 -5.12
CA ARG A 121 14.47 9.07 -5.02
C ARG A 121 13.38 8.15 -4.51
N TRP A 122 13.29 6.96 -5.09
CA TRP A 122 12.55 5.83 -4.54
C TRP A 122 13.42 5.03 -3.58
N TYR A 123 12.81 4.54 -2.51
CA TYR A 123 13.45 3.75 -1.48
C TYR A 123 12.91 2.33 -1.51
N PHE A 124 13.74 1.34 -1.23
CA PHE A 124 13.32 -0.03 -0.99
C PHE A 124 13.17 -0.30 0.52
N ALA A 125 12.68 -1.48 0.87
CA ALA A 125 12.46 -1.83 2.28
C ALA A 125 13.77 -1.85 3.08
N GLU A 126 14.87 -2.28 2.45
CA GLU A 126 16.22 -2.27 3.00
C GLU A 126 16.81 -0.86 3.19
N ASP A 127 16.22 0.17 2.59
CA ASP A 127 16.70 1.55 2.69
C ASP A 127 16.08 2.33 3.87
N ILE A 128 15.12 1.73 4.58
CA ILE A 128 14.33 2.39 5.64
C ILE A 128 14.16 1.48 6.86
N ALA A 129 14.04 2.08 8.04
CA ALA A 129 13.69 1.40 9.29
C ALA A 129 12.52 2.10 9.99
N PRO A 130 11.74 1.40 10.83
CA PRO A 130 10.73 2.04 11.67
C PRO A 130 11.32 3.19 12.50
N ALA A 131 10.60 4.30 12.59
CA ALA A 131 10.97 5.48 13.39
C ALA A 131 10.97 5.23 14.90
N PHE A 132 10.08 4.34 15.36
CA PHE A 132 9.88 4.00 16.75
C PHE A 132 10.03 2.48 16.88
N VAL A 133 10.96 2.07 17.76
CA VAL A 133 11.07 0.70 18.27
C VAL A 133 10.64 0.75 19.72
#